data_AF-A0A6T6NYL8-F1
#
_entry.id   AF-A0A6T6NYL8-F1
#
_cell.length_a   1.000
_cell.length_b   1.000
_cell.length_c   1.000
_cell.angle_alpha   90.00
_cell.angle_beta   90.00
_cell.angle_gamma   90.00
#
_symmetry.space_group_name_H-M   'P 1'
#
loop_
_entity.id
_entity.type
_entity.pdbx_description
1 polymer ?
#
loop_
_entity_poly.entity_id
_entity_poly.type
_entity_poly.pdbx_seq_one_letter_code
_entity_poly.pdbx_strand_id
1 'polypeptide(L)'
;MEAVGFVCGSGCVVRAGNGGGRLLMCAEKNGSSVAVSRRAVLGNAIGAAIAAAGLLSSQSAQASDGIQGGFTKTLFPKAGFNSPSELTPGSVSMDKAVLKDPAVQKGLSDLQAKRKELSDLQAQFKADSQLDVVSKVNNMFNISKLRDDLNKVNSAFDEETQIQTDRVVRNIIQDISELNSAAKLKPDVPRTPKKIEKTNSWMSKLASDFDKLLAFY
;
A
#
# COMPACT_ATOMS: atom_id res chain seq x y z
N MET A 1 18.79 -46.09 -31.83
CA MET A 1 17.96 -46.72 -30.78
C MET A 1 16.89 -45.73 -30.41
N GLU A 2 15.78 -45.79 -31.12
CA GLU A 2 14.62 -44.92 -30.97
C GLU A 2 13.69 -45.51 -29.93
N ALA A 3 13.26 -44.71 -28.95
CA ALA A 3 12.22 -45.09 -28.00
C ALA A 3 10.88 -44.54 -28.52
N VAL A 4 10.01 -45.47 -28.90
CA VAL A 4 8.63 -45.20 -29.35
C VAL A 4 7.66 -45.65 -28.25
N GLY A 5 6.64 -44.82 -27.99
CA GLY A 5 5.42 -45.16 -27.24
C GLY A 5 5.40 -44.64 -25.79
N PHE A 6 4.27 -44.24 -25.20
CA PHE A 6 2.89 -44.27 -25.63
C PHE A 6 2.09 -43.34 -24.70
N VAL A 7 1.28 -42.44 -25.26
CA VAL A 7 0.30 -41.62 -24.54
C VAL A 7 -0.97 -42.44 -24.39
N CYS A 8 -1.40 -42.72 -23.16
CA CYS A 8 -2.73 -43.24 -22.87
C CYS A 8 -3.50 -42.20 -22.06
N GLY A 9 -4.63 -41.76 -22.61
CA GLY A 9 -5.57 -40.87 -21.95
C GLY A 9 -6.37 -41.60 -20.85
N SER A 10 -6.97 -40.78 -20.00
CA SER A 10 -8.07 -41.14 -19.10
C SER A 10 -7.81 -42.25 -18.07
N GLY A 11 -7.58 -41.81 -16.83
CA GLY A 11 -8.21 -42.46 -15.67
C GLY A 11 -7.33 -43.41 -14.87
N CYS A 12 -7.32 -43.16 -13.55
CA CYS A 12 -7.04 -44.13 -12.49
C CYS A 12 -5.63 -44.75 -12.47
N VAL A 13 -4.73 -44.13 -11.71
CA VAL A 13 -3.59 -44.85 -11.13
C VAL A 13 -4.06 -45.49 -9.83
N VAL A 14 -4.43 -46.78 -9.90
CA VAL A 14 -4.65 -47.64 -8.73
C VAL A 14 -3.29 -48.14 -8.26
N ARG A 15 -2.90 -47.76 -7.05
CA ARG A 15 -1.71 -48.27 -6.37
C ARG A 15 -2.14 -49.41 -5.45
N ALA A 16 -1.80 -50.64 -5.80
CA ALA A 16 -2.00 -51.81 -4.96
C ALA A 16 -0.98 -51.78 -3.80
N GLY A 17 -1.49 -51.64 -2.57
CA GLY A 17 -0.71 -51.72 -1.33
C GLY A 17 -1.44 -52.62 -0.35
N ASN A 18 -0.90 -53.81 -0.18
CA ASN A 18 -1.35 -54.90 0.67
C ASN A 18 -1.20 -54.53 2.16
N GLY A 19 -2.26 -54.57 2.96
CA GLY A 19 -2.16 -54.33 4.41
C GLY A 19 -3.51 -54.09 5.08
N GLY A 20 -3.96 -55.06 5.86
CA GLY A 20 -5.29 -55.12 6.49
C GLY A 20 -5.61 -53.98 7.46
N GLY A 21 -6.91 -53.71 7.58
CA GLY A 21 -7.43 -52.74 8.53
C GLY A 21 -8.90 -52.40 8.25
N ARG A 22 -9.80 -53.34 8.56
CA ARG A 22 -11.24 -53.12 8.65
C ARG A 22 -11.53 -51.95 9.62
N LEU A 23 -12.24 -50.93 9.16
CA LEU A 23 -13.25 -50.24 9.99
C LEU A 23 -14.35 -49.67 9.09
N LEU A 24 -15.49 -50.36 9.06
CA LEU A 24 -16.77 -49.83 8.63
C LEU A 24 -17.28 -48.92 9.74
N MET A 25 -17.52 -47.64 9.43
CA MET A 25 -18.46 -46.83 10.20
C MET A 25 -19.35 -46.02 9.26
N CYS A 26 -20.64 -46.32 9.35
CA CYS A 26 -21.74 -45.48 8.88
C CYS A 26 -21.96 -44.36 9.91
N ALA A 27 -22.12 -43.12 9.46
CA ALA A 27 -22.81 -42.03 10.13
C ALA A 27 -23.09 -40.96 9.05
N GLU A 28 -24.29 -40.78 8.52
CA GLU A 28 -25.55 -40.32 9.13
C GLU A 28 -25.58 -38.82 9.47
N LYS A 29 -26.58 -38.15 8.85
CA LYS A 29 -27.30 -36.92 9.19
C LYS A 29 -26.70 -35.53 8.85
N ASN A 30 -27.44 -34.89 7.94
CA ASN A 30 -28.13 -33.60 8.07
C ASN A 30 -27.32 -32.37 8.50
N GLY A 31 -27.15 -31.45 7.54
CA GLY A 31 -26.75 -30.07 7.81
C GLY A 31 -27.20 -29.14 6.68
N SER A 32 -28.51 -28.88 6.63
CA SER A 32 -29.09 -27.83 5.77
C SER A 32 -28.51 -26.48 6.17
N SER A 33 -27.76 -25.86 5.27
CA SER A 33 -27.12 -24.56 5.49
C SER A 33 -28.20 -23.46 5.59
N VAL A 34 -28.38 -22.92 6.79
CA VAL A 34 -29.19 -21.72 7.03
C VAL A 34 -28.52 -20.54 6.32
N ALA A 35 -29.18 -20.04 5.28
CA ALA A 35 -28.84 -18.78 4.64
C ALA A 35 -29.12 -17.63 5.61
N VAL A 36 -28.08 -17.07 6.22
CA VAL A 36 -28.19 -15.86 7.04
C VAL A 36 -28.22 -14.64 6.10
N SER A 37 -29.43 -14.21 5.76
CA SER A 37 -29.68 -12.96 5.03
C SER A 37 -29.44 -11.76 5.97
N ARG A 38 -28.24 -11.16 5.95
CA ARG A 38 -27.93 -9.91 6.67
C ARG A 38 -28.26 -8.69 5.81
N ARG A 39 -29.53 -8.51 5.45
CA ARG A 39 -29.98 -7.35 4.67
C ARG A 39 -31.29 -6.78 5.21
N ALA A 40 -31.21 -6.12 6.36
CA ALA A 40 -32.27 -5.26 6.88
C ALA A 40 -31.74 -4.32 7.97
N VAL A 41 -30.85 -3.37 7.61
CA VAL A 41 -30.63 -2.17 8.42
C VAL A 41 -30.50 -1.01 7.44
N LEU A 42 -31.61 -0.36 7.14
CA LEU A 42 -31.71 1.01 6.62
C LEU A 42 -33.20 1.36 6.59
N GLY A 43 -33.73 1.63 7.78
CA GLY A 43 -35.02 2.28 7.97
C GLY A 43 -34.78 3.70 8.46
N ASN A 44 -35.09 4.65 7.59
CA ASN A 44 -35.62 5.99 7.84
C ASN A 44 -35.26 6.71 9.16
N ALA A 45 -34.54 7.83 9.05
CA ALA A 45 -34.88 9.03 9.81
C ALA A 45 -34.45 10.27 9.03
N ILE A 46 -35.45 10.90 8.41
CA ILE A 46 -35.46 12.31 8.01
C ILE A 46 -35.64 13.12 9.31
N GLY A 47 -34.85 14.17 9.51
CA GLY A 47 -35.01 15.08 10.64
C GLY A 47 -34.21 16.36 10.46
N ALA A 48 -34.92 17.48 10.33
CA ALA A 48 -34.42 18.79 9.98
C ALA A 48 -33.94 19.61 11.19
N ALA A 49 -33.12 20.62 10.88
CA ALA A 49 -33.00 21.94 11.50
C ALA A 49 -32.42 22.07 12.93
N ILE A 50 -31.45 22.99 13.09
CA ILE A 50 -31.65 24.35 13.63
C ILE A 50 -30.26 25.01 13.79
N ALA A 51 -30.18 26.29 13.39
CA ALA A 51 -29.04 27.17 13.57
C ALA A 51 -28.91 27.66 15.02
N ALA A 52 -27.68 27.82 15.51
CA ALA A 52 -27.36 28.75 16.59
C ALA A 52 -25.90 29.22 16.47
N ALA A 53 -25.76 30.53 16.30
CA ALA A 53 -24.51 31.27 16.32
C ALA A 53 -23.92 31.30 17.74
N GLY A 54 -22.58 31.41 17.84
CA GLY A 54 -21.98 31.82 19.12
C GLY A 54 -20.49 31.54 19.24
N LEU A 55 -19.69 32.60 19.02
CA LEU A 55 -18.37 32.86 19.59
C LEU A 55 -17.31 31.76 19.48
N LEU A 56 -16.33 31.97 18.61
CA LEU A 56 -14.92 31.86 19.02
C LEU A 56 -14.09 32.90 18.25
N SER A 57 -13.55 33.81 19.04
CA SER A 57 -12.53 34.83 18.79
C SER A 57 -11.55 34.54 17.65
N SER A 58 -11.54 35.45 16.70
CA SER A 58 -10.46 35.68 15.74
C SER A 58 -9.19 36.10 16.50
N GLN A 59 -8.23 35.20 16.65
CA GLN A 59 -6.85 35.57 16.96
C GLN A 59 -6.00 35.49 15.71
N SER A 60 -5.73 36.69 15.20
CA SER A 60 -4.55 37.15 14.46
C SER A 60 -3.75 36.11 13.70
N ALA A 61 -3.85 36.21 12.37
CA ALA A 61 -2.80 35.89 11.44
C ALA A 61 -1.47 36.52 11.89
N GLN A 62 -0.48 35.69 12.15
CA GLN A 62 0.91 36.04 11.91
C GLN A 62 1.40 35.18 10.75
N ALA A 63 1.51 35.83 9.60
CA ALA A 63 2.25 35.34 8.46
C ALA A 63 3.73 35.30 8.86
N SER A 64 4.32 34.10 8.85
CA SER A 64 5.74 33.94 8.56
C SER A 64 5.81 33.33 7.17
N ASP A 65 6.13 34.22 6.23
CA ASP A 65 6.53 33.94 4.86
C ASP A 65 7.59 32.84 4.84
N GLY A 66 7.26 31.74 4.19
CA GLY A 66 8.12 30.58 4.06
C GLY A 66 7.59 29.71 2.94
N ILE A 67 8.30 29.71 1.82
CA ILE A 67 7.96 29.07 0.54
C ILE A 67 7.66 27.54 0.64
N GLN A 68 7.81 26.93 1.83
CA GLN A 68 7.52 25.51 2.08
C GLN A 68 6.06 25.20 2.50
N GLY A 69 5.27 26.17 2.99
CA GLY A 69 3.92 25.91 3.54
C GLY A 69 2.80 25.76 2.49
N GLY A 70 2.99 26.29 1.28
CA GLY A 70 1.96 26.28 0.23
C GLY A 70 1.90 24.98 -0.57
N PHE A 71 3.04 24.32 -0.77
CA PHE A 71 3.12 23.15 -1.66
C PHE A 71 2.47 21.91 -1.03
N THR A 72 2.54 21.78 0.30
CA THR A 72 1.98 20.64 1.04
C THR A 72 0.46 20.73 1.19
N LYS A 73 -0.09 21.94 1.37
CA LYS A 73 -1.52 22.15 1.64
C LYS A 73 -2.42 21.98 0.41
N THR A 74 -1.91 22.30 -0.78
CA THR A 74 -2.68 22.21 -2.03
C THR A 74 -2.63 20.83 -2.66
N LEU A 75 -1.58 20.03 -2.40
CA LEU A 75 -1.42 18.69 -2.96
C LEU A 75 -1.91 17.55 -2.05
N PHE A 76 -2.08 17.77 -0.74
CA PHE A 76 -2.42 16.70 0.22
C PHE A 76 -3.53 17.08 1.21
N PRO A 77 -4.82 17.12 0.80
CA PRO A 77 -5.95 17.48 1.68
C PRO A 77 -6.43 16.34 2.61
N LYS A 78 -5.60 15.33 2.92
CA LYS A 78 -6.04 14.16 3.70
C LYS A 78 -5.87 14.40 5.20
N ALA A 79 -6.96 14.29 5.98
CA ALA A 79 -6.93 14.26 7.44
C ALA A 79 -6.09 13.06 7.96
N GLY A 80 -5.38 13.24 9.08
CA GLY A 80 -3.91 13.00 9.11
C GLY A 80 -3.25 14.32 8.70
N PHE A 81 -1.94 14.53 8.66
CA PHE A 81 -1.27 15.85 8.47
C PHE A 81 -1.72 17.13 9.24
N ASN A 82 -2.98 17.31 9.63
CA ASN A 82 -3.57 18.45 10.35
C ASN A 82 -4.11 18.03 11.72
N SER A 83 -3.65 16.91 12.30
CA SER A 83 -3.87 16.67 13.72
C SER A 83 -2.86 17.53 14.50
N PRO A 84 -3.22 18.09 15.68
CA PRO A 84 -2.33 18.92 16.48
C PRO A 84 -1.05 18.21 17.00
N SER A 85 -0.83 16.95 16.62
CA SER A 85 0.32 16.12 17.01
C SER A 85 1.20 15.66 15.83
N GLU A 86 0.99 16.16 14.61
CA GLU A 86 1.79 15.75 13.44
C GLU A 86 2.94 16.72 13.14
N LEU A 87 4.16 16.19 13.06
CA LEU A 87 5.38 16.94 12.82
C LEU A 87 5.38 17.54 11.42
N THR A 88 5.58 18.86 11.35
CA THR A 88 5.76 19.56 10.08
C THR A 88 7.19 19.38 9.57
N PRO A 89 7.42 19.18 8.26
CA PRO A 89 8.77 19.19 7.70
C PRO A 89 9.44 20.53 8.02
N GLY A 90 10.47 20.50 8.87
CA GLY A 90 11.15 21.71 9.40
C GLY A 90 11.06 21.91 10.92
N SER A 91 10.12 21.26 11.61
CA SER A 91 10.07 21.25 13.09
C SER A 91 10.76 20.02 13.71
N VAL A 92 11.51 19.29 12.90
CA VAL A 92 11.95 17.92 13.19
C VAL A 92 13.41 17.92 13.60
N SER A 93 13.75 17.29 14.73
CA SER A 93 15.13 17.23 15.19
C SER A 93 15.85 16.05 14.52
N MET A 94 16.86 16.36 13.72
CA MET A 94 17.65 15.35 13.01
C MET A 94 19.10 15.39 13.46
N ASP A 95 19.69 14.23 13.65
CA ASP A 95 21.12 14.11 13.88
C ASP A 95 21.89 14.39 12.59
N LYS A 96 22.47 15.60 12.51
CA LYS A 96 23.27 16.05 11.37
C LYS A 96 24.53 15.25 11.14
N ALA A 97 25.05 14.53 12.15
CA ALA A 97 26.20 13.65 12.00
C ALA A 97 25.76 12.34 11.32
N VAL A 98 24.65 11.74 11.76
CA VAL A 98 24.06 10.54 11.15
C VAL A 98 23.60 10.84 9.73
N LEU A 99 23.05 12.02 9.46
CA LEU A 99 22.68 12.42 8.09
C LEU A 99 23.86 12.47 7.14
N LYS A 100 25.06 12.80 7.60
CA LYS A 100 26.27 12.84 6.75
C LYS A 100 26.87 11.45 6.53
N ASP A 101 26.35 10.42 7.20
CA ASP A 101 26.80 9.05 7.00
C ASP A 101 26.55 8.64 5.53
N PRO A 102 27.58 8.12 4.84
CA PRO A 102 27.45 7.72 3.44
C PRO A 102 26.38 6.65 3.22
N ALA A 103 26.11 5.79 4.21
CA ALA A 103 25.05 4.79 4.13
C ALA A 103 23.64 5.41 4.19
N VAL A 104 23.45 6.46 5.00
CA VAL A 104 22.19 7.21 5.09
C VAL A 104 21.95 8.00 3.81
N GLN A 105 22.98 8.72 3.33
CA GLN A 105 22.92 9.44 2.06
C GLN A 105 22.64 8.51 0.87
N LYS A 106 23.26 7.33 0.86
CA LYS A 106 22.96 6.31 -0.16
C LYS A 106 21.51 5.82 -0.05
N GLY A 107 21.03 5.57 1.16
CA GLY A 107 19.63 5.19 1.40
C GLY A 107 18.66 6.24 0.86
N LEU A 108 18.91 7.53 1.13
CA LEU A 108 18.11 8.65 0.61
C LEU A 108 18.12 8.70 -0.91
N SER A 109 19.30 8.60 -1.54
CA SER A 109 19.41 8.59 -2.99
C SER A 109 18.67 7.39 -3.61
N ASP A 110 18.76 6.21 -3.00
CA ASP A 110 18.07 5.01 -3.47
C ASP A 110 16.53 5.18 -3.35
N LEU A 111 16.04 5.81 -2.29
CA LEU A 111 14.61 6.11 -2.10
C LEU A 111 14.10 7.16 -3.10
N GLN A 112 14.86 8.21 -3.36
CA GLN A 112 14.55 9.22 -4.38
C GLN A 112 14.50 8.60 -5.78
N ALA A 113 15.45 7.73 -6.10
CA ALA A 113 15.46 7.00 -7.37
C ALA A 113 14.20 6.14 -7.51
N LYS A 114 13.81 5.38 -6.49
CA LYS A 114 12.58 4.58 -6.48
C LYS A 114 11.32 5.43 -6.65
N ARG A 115 11.26 6.59 -6.01
CA ARG A 115 10.15 7.54 -6.18
C ARG A 115 10.04 8.05 -7.61
N LYS A 116 11.18 8.30 -8.26
CA LYS A 116 11.23 8.67 -9.69
C LYS A 116 10.79 7.52 -10.57
N GLU A 117 11.31 6.31 -10.37
CA GLU A 117 10.93 5.12 -11.13
C GLU A 117 9.42 4.83 -11.01
N LEU A 118 8.82 5.06 -9.84
CA LEU A 118 7.37 4.95 -9.66
C LEU A 118 6.59 5.97 -10.50
N SER A 119 7.09 7.20 -10.61
CA SER A 119 6.52 8.23 -11.48
C SER A 119 6.59 7.81 -12.95
N ASP A 120 7.74 7.27 -13.37
CA ASP A 120 7.95 6.79 -14.73
C ASP A 120 7.04 5.58 -15.03
N LEU A 121 6.87 4.67 -14.08
CA LEU A 121 5.94 3.54 -14.17
C LEU A 121 4.49 4.03 -14.31
N GLN A 122 4.10 5.04 -13.54
CA GLN A 122 2.75 5.61 -13.63
C GLN A 122 2.52 6.27 -14.98
N ALA A 123 3.52 6.96 -15.54
CA ALA A 123 3.44 7.52 -16.89
C ALA A 123 3.33 6.43 -17.97
N GLN A 124 4.14 5.37 -17.86
CA GLN A 124 4.05 4.20 -18.76
C GLN A 124 2.68 3.53 -18.67
N PHE A 125 2.12 3.38 -17.47
CA PHE A 125 0.80 2.77 -17.27
C PHE A 125 -0.35 3.64 -17.80
N LYS A 126 -0.19 4.96 -17.79
CA LYS A 126 -1.15 5.88 -18.45
C LYS A 126 -1.10 5.77 -19.97
N ALA A 127 0.09 5.57 -20.53
CA ALA A 127 0.26 5.35 -21.97
C ALA A 127 -0.21 3.96 -22.41
N ASP A 128 0.05 2.93 -21.59
CA ASP A 128 -0.36 1.55 -21.81
C ASP A 128 -1.06 0.98 -20.56
N SER A 129 -2.39 0.95 -20.61
CA SER A 129 -3.22 0.41 -19.52
C SER A 129 -3.12 -1.12 -19.35
N GLN A 130 -2.54 -1.82 -20.32
CA GLN A 130 -2.34 -3.28 -20.28
C GLN A 130 -0.93 -3.66 -19.84
N LEU A 131 -0.08 -2.68 -19.51
CA LEU A 131 1.26 -2.90 -18.97
C LEU A 131 1.26 -3.90 -17.79
N ASP A 132 2.26 -4.78 -17.78
CA ASP A 132 2.52 -5.67 -16.65
C ASP A 132 3.18 -4.91 -15.49
N VAL A 133 2.32 -4.25 -14.72
CA VAL A 133 2.70 -3.51 -13.52
C VAL A 133 3.30 -4.42 -12.46
N VAL A 134 2.82 -5.67 -12.31
CA VAL A 134 3.27 -6.56 -11.21
C VAL A 134 4.73 -6.93 -11.38
N SER A 135 5.13 -7.35 -12.59
CA SER A 135 6.52 -7.68 -12.88
C SER A 135 7.43 -6.47 -12.71
N LYS A 136 7.01 -5.28 -13.16
CA LYS A 136 7.78 -4.04 -12.98
C LYS A 136 7.94 -3.67 -11.51
N VAL A 137 6.87 -3.69 -10.72
CA VAL A 137 6.91 -3.37 -9.28
C VAL A 137 7.81 -4.35 -8.53
N ASN A 138 7.73 -5.65 -8.81
CA ASN A 138 8.58 -6.64 -8.15
C ASN A 138 10.06 -6.48 -8.49
N ASN A 139 10.39 -6.07 -9.72
CA ASN A 139 11.77 -5.78 -10.13
C ASN A 139 12.30 -4.48 -9.51
N MET A 140 11.45 -3.45 -9.40
CA MET A 140 11.81 -2.15 -8.81
C MET A 140 11.98 -2.23 -7.29
N PHE A 141 11.11 -2.98 -6.61
CA PHE A 141 11.04 -3.02 -5.15
C PHE A 141 11.49 -4.37 -4.59
N ASN A 142 12.80 -4.50 -4.35
CA ASN A 142 13.30 -5.50 -3.42
C ASN A 142 12.91 -5.09 -1.99
N ILE A 143 11.88 -5.73 -1.43
CA ILE A 143 11.30 -5.37 -0.13
C ILE A 143 12.32 -5.47 1.02
N SER A 144 13.25 -6.43 0.98
CA SER A 144 14.29 -6.55 2.01
C SER A 144 15.18 -5.32 2.00
N LYS A 145 15.75 -5.00 0.83
CA LYS A 145 16.62 -3.82 0.68
C LYS A 145 15.87 -2.53 1.00
N LEU A 146 14.62 -2.41 0.55
CA LEU A 146 13.80 -1.23 0.82
C LEU A 146 13.60 -1.02 2.33
N ARG A 147 13.34 -2.09 3.09
CA ARG A 147 13.25 -1.99 4.57
C ARG A 147 14.57 -1.57 5.19
N ASP A 148 15.68 -2.12 4.71
CA ASP A 148 17.01 -1.75 5.22
C ASP A 148 17.33 -0.27 4.94
N ASP A 149 17.03 0.21 3.74
CA ASP A 149 17.21 1.63 3.36
C ASP A 149 16.29 2.53 4.21
N LEU A 150 15.01 2.18 4.35
CA LEU A 150 14.05 2.94 5.15
C LEU A 150 14.45 3.00 6.63
N ASN A 151 14.90 1.90 7.22
CA ASN A 151 15.33 1.87 8.63
C ASN A 151 16.60 2.68 8.87
N LYS A 152 17.57 2.65 7.94
CA LYS A 152 18.80 3.47 8.02
C LYS A 152 18.49 4.95 7.92
N VAL A 153 17.62 5.31 6.98
CA VAL A 153 17.19 6.69 6.79
C VAL A 153 16.44 7.16 8.05
N ASN A 154 15.60 6.31 8.63
CA ASN A 154 14.86 6.60 9.85
C ASN A 154 15.73 6.81 11.10
N SER A 155 16.91 6.20 11.19
CA SER A 155 17.78 6.33 12.37
C SER A 155 18.38 7.73 12.54
N ALA A 156 18.25 8.61 11.54
CA ALA A 156 18.70 10.00 11.61
C ALA A 156 17.75 10.91 12.43
N PHE A 157 16.54 10.45 12.73
CA PHE A 157 15.54 11.21 13.47
C PHE A 157 15.64 11.00 14.98
N ASP A 158 15.11 11.94 15.76
CA ASP A 158 14.85 11.76 17.19
C ASP A 158 13.66 10.82 17.46
N GLU A 159 13.53 10.32 18.69
CA GLU A 159 12.58 9.24 19.06
C GLU A 159 11.11 9.57 18.73
N GLU A 160 10.66 10.81 19.00
CA GLU A 160 9.28 11.22 18.72
C GLU A 160 8.99 11.21 17.22
N THR A 161 9.94 11.73 16.43
CA THR A 161 9.86 11.70 14.98
C THR A 161 9.91 10.29 14.43
N GLN A 162 10.80 9.44 14.96
CA GLN A 162 10.95 8.06 14.54
C GLN A 162 9.62 7.30 14.63
N ILE A 163 8.79 7.56 15.65
CA ILE A 163 7.46 6.94 15.79
C ILE A 163 6.53 7.33 14.63
N GLN A 164 6.58 8.59 14.19
CA GLN A 164 5.73 9.08 13.11
C GLN A 164 6.21 8.56 11.75
N THR A 165 7.50 8.63 11.49
CA THR A 165 8.11 8.16 10.23
C THR A 165 8.05 6.63 10.10
N ASP A 166 8.12 5.87 11.19
CA ASP A 166 7.92 4.43 11.20
C ASP A 166 6.50 4.02 10.74
N ARG A 167 5.48 4.84 11.01
CA ARG A 167 4.15 4.66 10.40
C ARG A 167 4.18 4.86 8.89
N VAL A 168 4.90 5.89 8.40
CA VAL A 168 5.06 6.14 6.96
C VAL A 168 5.82 4.98 6.29
N VAL A 169 6.91 4.51 6.91
CA VAL A 169 7.69 3.34 6.45
C VAL A 169 6.79 2.12 6.29
N ARG A 170 5.96 1.81 7.30
CA ARG A 170 4.99 0.70 7.20
C ARG A 170 3.99 0.89 6.07
N ASN A 171 3.45 2.10 5.90
CA ASN A 171 2.50 2.39 4.82
C ASN A 171 3.13 2.18 3.45
N ILE A 172 4.37 2.63 3.21
CA ILE A 172 5.09 2.39 1.94
C ILE A 172 5.15 0.90 1.60
N ILE A 173 5.51 0.06 2.57
CA ILE A 173 5.60 -1.39 2.36
C ILE A 173 4.22 -2.01 2.11
N GLN A 174 3.20 -1.58 2.85
CA GLN A 174 1.83 -2.04 2.66
C GLN A 174 1.28 -1.65 1.28
N ASP A 175 1.51 -0.40 0.87
CA ASP A 175 1.05 0.15 -0.41
C ASP A 175 1.65 -0.58 -1.61
N ILE A 176 2.90 -1.06 -1.51
CA ILE A 176 3.51 -1.90 -2.55
C ILE A 176 2.76 -3.24 -2.69
N SER A 177 2.40 -3.87 -1.57
CA SER A 177 1.63 -5.13 -1.57
C SER A 177 0.22 -4.94 -2.14
N GLU A 178 -0.43 -3.84 -1.76
CA GLU A 178 -1.76 -3.47 -2.24
C GLU A 178 -1.75 -3.09 -3.73
N LEU A 179 -0.70 -2.42 -4.20
CA LEU A 179 -0.47 -2.13 -5.62
C LEU A 179 -0.35 -3.42 -6.42
N ASN A 180 0.48 -4.37 -5.96
CA ASN A 180 0.63 -5.68 -6.60
C ASN A 180 -0.71 -6.42 -6.68
N SER A 181 -1.47 -6.43 -5.58
CA SER A 181 -2.79 -7.06 -5.50
C SER A 181 -3.80 -6.39 -6.43
N ALA A 182 -3.80 -5.06 -6.52
CA ALA A 182 -4.67 -4.30 -7.40
C ALA A 182 -4.30 -4.46 -8.88
N ALA A 183 -3.00 -4.57 -9.19
CA ALA A 183 -2.48 -4.71 -10.54
C ALA A 183 -2.66 -6.12 -11.11
N LYS A 184 -2.71 -7.17 -10.28
CA LYS A 184 -2.79 -8.57 -10.73
C LYS A 184 -3.97 -8.82 -11.68
N LEU A 185 -3.70 -9.30 -12.89
CA LEU A 185 -4.72 -9.69 -13.87
C LEU A 185 -4.82 -11.22 -13.98
N LYS A 186 -5.96 -11.69 -14.48
CA LYS A 186 -6.08 -13.07 -14.96
C LYS A 186 -5.47 -13.13 -16.37
N PRO A 187 -4.90 -14.27 -16.79
CA PRO A 187 -4.46 -14.43 -18.17
C PRO A 187 -5.63 -14.16 -19.12
N ASP A 188 -5.34 -13.52 -20.25
CA ASP A 188 -6.27 -13.23 -21.36
C ASP A 188 -7.48 -12.35 -21.03
N VAL A 189 -7.51 -11.72 -19.84
CA VAL A 189 -8.56 -10.77 -19.47
C VAL A 189 -8.02 -9.35 -19.49
N PRO A 190 -8.51 -8.47 -20.38
CA PRO A 190 -8.08 -7.09 -20.42
C PRO A 190 -8.47 -6.34 -19.14
N ARG A 191 -7.66 -5.36 -18.75
CA ARG A 191 -7.92 -4.55 -17.57
C ARG A 191 -9.19 -3.69 -17.77
N THR A 192 -10.12 -3.76 -16.82
CA THR A 192 -11.33 -2.92 -16.83
C THR A 192 -11.03 -1.49 -16.38
N PRO A 193 -11.84 -0.48 -16.76
CA PRO A 193 -11.63 0.92 -16.34
C PRO A 193 -11.51 1.09 -14.82
N LYS A 194 -12.41 0.44 -14.06
CA LYS A 194 -12.37 0.43 -12.58
C LYS A 194 -11.04 -0.10 -12.03
N LYS A 195 -10.42 -1.06 -12.71
CA LYS A 195 -9.14 -1.62 -12.29
C LYS A 195 -7.97 -0.72 -12.65
N ILE A 196 -8.03 -0.05 -13.81
CA ILE A 196 -7.07 1.00 -14.18
C ILE A 196 -7.07 2.12 -13.13
N GLU A 197 -8.25 2.61 -12.75
CA GLU A 197 -8.40 3.62 -11.69
C GLU A 197 -7.86 3.14 -10.35
N LYS A 198 -8.17 1.90 -9.94
CA LYS A 198 -7.68 1.33 -8.68
C LYS A 198 -6.16 1.18 -8.66
N THR A 199 -5.55 0.69 -9.75
CA THR A 199 -4.09 0.59 -9.86
C THR A 199 -3.43 1.97 -9.81
N ASN A 200 -3.97 2.95 -10.55
CA ASN A 200 -3.48 4.33 -10.50
C ASN A 200 -3.61 4.95 -9.10
N SER A 201 -4.72 4.71 -8.40
CA SER A 201 -4.92 5.19 -7.04
C SER A 201 -3.85 4.68 -6.07
N TRP A 202 -3.48 3.40 -6.16
CA TRP A 202 -2.40 2.83 -5.34
C TRP A 202 -1.01 3.36 -5.72
N MET A 203 -0.72 3.56 -7.01
CA MET A 203 0.52 4.23 -7.43
C MET A 203 0.61 5.65 -6.85
N SER A 204 -0.47 6.41 -6.88
CA SER A 204 -0.51 7.77 -6.33
C SER A 204 -0.38 7.79 -4.80
N LYS A 205 -0.97 6.83 -4.08
CA LYS A 205 -0.81 6.71 -2.62
C LYS A 205 0.62 6.37 -2.25
N LEU A 206 1.21 5.37 -2.92
CA LEU A 206 2.60 5.00 -2.70
C LEU A 206 3.54 6.18 -2.98
N ALA A 207 3.31 6.91 -4.08
CA ALA A 207 4.06 8.12 -4.42
C ALA A 207 3.93 9.19 -3.33
N SER A 208 2.71 9.41 -2.81
CA SER A 208 2.46 10.35 -1.72
C SER A 208 3.19 9.96 -0.44
N ASP A 209 3.26 8.68 -0.09
CA ASP A 209 3.95 8.24 1.13
C ASP A 209 5.48 8.35 1.00
N PHE A 210 6.03 8.11 -0.19
CA PHE A 210 7.42 8.48 -0.49
C PHE A 210 7.65 9.99 -0.37
N ASP A 211 6.76 10.82 -0.94
CA ASP A 211 6.89 12.28 -0.89
C ASP A 211 6.84 12.80 0.56
N LYS A 212 5.98 12.21 1.41
CA LYS A 212 5.92 12.53 2.84
C LYS A 212 7.22 12.21 3.56
N LEU A 213 7.79 11.02 3.32
CA LEU A 213 9.05 10.64 3.95
C LEU A 213 10.20 11.54 3.47
N LEU A 214 10.28 11.78 2.16
CA LEU A 214 11.35 12.57 1.56
C LEU A 214 11.25 14.05 1.92
N ALA A 215 10.07 14.58 2.22
CA ALA A 215 9.90 15.97 2.64
C ALA A 215 10.63 16.31 3.96
N PHE A 216 10.95 15.31 4.78
CA PHE A 216 11.71 15.51 6.01
C PHE A 216 13.22 15.75 5.79
N TYR A 217 13.74 15.54 4.57
CA TYR A 217 15.15 15.67 4.20
C TYR A 217 15.36 16.81 3.20
#